data_AF-A0A243W8Z1-F1
#
_entry.id   AF-A0A243W8Z1-F1
#
_cell.length_a   1.000
_cell.length_b   1.000
_cell.length_c   1.000
_cell.angle_alpha   90.00
_cell.angle_beta   90.00
_cell.angle_gamma   90.00
#
_symmetry.space_group_name_H-M   'P 1'
#
loop_
_entity.id
_entity.type
_entity.pdbx_description
1 polymer ?
#
loop_
_entity_poly.entity_id
_entity_poly.type
_entity_poly.pdbx_seq_one_letter_code
_entity_poly.pdbx_strand_id
1 'polypeptide(L)'
;MTVEASFRLTGLGVLAVPRDEQSVLRQFALHTKLLVTLTFPDRQIETMPASVEEMSRQVEAETGPTYRDMYVLLLESELLEEVPVGTTISWAGEVDDPFALLY
;
A
#
# COMPACT_ATOMS: atom_id res chain seq x y z
N MET A 1 5.17 2.26 -6.20
CA MET A 1 5.19 3.30 -5.15
C MET A 1 6.31 3.01 -4.15
N THR A 2 6.76 4.00 -3.37
CA THR A 2 7.75 3.81 -2.30
C THR A 2 7.13 4.08 -0.95
N VAL A 3 7.42 3.23 0.05
CA VAL A 3 6.86 3.31 1.40
C VAL A 3 7.55 4.39 2.22
N GLU A 4 6.78 5.30 2.83
CA GLU A 4 7.25 6.29 3.81
C GLU A 4 6.97 5.85 5.25
N ALA A 5 5.84 5.18 5.48
CA ALA A 5 5.45 4.68 6.78
C ALA A 5 4.67 3.38 6.62
N SER A 6 4.69 2.55 7.66
CA SER A 6 3.84 1.37 7.73
C SER A 6 3.25 1.18 9.12
N PHE A 7 2.08 0.54 9.19
CA PHE A 7 1.36 0.28 10.43
C PHE A 7 0.84 -1.15 10.44
N ARG A 8 1.25 -1.93 11.44
CA ARG A 8 0.72 -3.29 11.63
C ARG A 8 -0.69 -3.23 12.21
N LEU A 9 -1.63 -3.84 11.51
CA LEU A 9 -3.00 -4.08 11.95
C LEU A 9 -3.11 -5.54 12.40
N THR A 10 -3.08 -5.78 13.71
CA THR A 10 -3.15 -7.13 14.27
C THR A 10 -4.39 -7.87 13.77
N GLY A 11 -4.17 -9.03 13.14
CA GLY A 11 -5.24 -9.86 12.55
C GLY A 11 -5.72 -9.43 11.17
N LEU A 12 -5.11 -8.40 10.57
CA LEU A 12 -5.45 -7.89 9.24
C LEU A 12 -4.25 -7.86 8.28
N GLY A 13 -3.09 -7.41 8.76
CA GLY A 13 -1.89 -7.29 7.93
C GLY A 13 -1.12 -5.99 8.21
N VAL A 14 -0.50 -5.41 7.19
CA VAL A 14 0.29 -4.18 7.32
C VAL A 14 -0.21 -3.12 6.35
N LEU A 15 -0.58 -1.95 6.86
CA LEU A 15 -0.83 -0.77 6.04
C LEU A 15 0.50 -0.17 5.58
N ALA A 16 0.67 -0.01 4.27
CA ALA A 16 1.79 0.66 3.66
C ALA A 16 1.35 2.04 3.14
N VAL A 17 1.95 3.09 3.71
CA VAL A 17 1.69 4.48 3.34
C VAL A 17 2.72 4.93 2.31
N PRO A 18 2.30 5.42 1.13
CA PRO A 18 3.21 5.90 0.11
C PRO A 18 3.87 7.23 0.52
N ARG A 19 5.14 7.40 0.14
CA ARG A 19 5.90 8.66 0.32
C ARG A 19 5.34 9.83 -0.47
N ASP A 20 4.90 9.57 -1.70
CA ASP A 20 4.35 10.60 -2.57
C ASP A 20 2.83 10.44 -2.62
N GLU A 21 2.10 11.52 -2.36
CA GLU A 21 0.63 11.60 -2.43
C GLU A 21 0.08 11.40 -3.87
N GLN A 22 0.97 11.21 -4.85
CA GLN A 22 0.67 11.13 -6.28
C GLN A 22 0.09 9.76 -6.66
N SER A 23 -1.23 9.67 -6.49
CA SER A 23 -2.23 9.31 -7.50
C SER A 23 -2.20 7.94 -8.20
N VAL A 24 -1.12 7.16 -8.16
CA VAL A 24 -1.09 5.89 -8.90
C VAL A 24 -2.04 4.86 -8.28
N LEU A 25 -2.28 4.91 -6.97
CA LEU A 25 -3.29 4.07 -6.34
C LEU A 25 -4.72 4.56 -6.60
N ARG A 26 -4.91 5.87 -6.89
CA ARG A 26 -6.23 6.45 -7.18
C ARG A 26 -6.81 5.97 -8.51
N GLN A 27 -6.01 5.33 -9.36
CA GLN A 27 -6.50 4.71 -10.59
C GLN A 27 -7.32 3.45 -10.31
N PHE A 28 -7.15 2.86 -9.13
CA PHE A 28 -7.90 1.70 -8.68
C PHE A 28 -9.10 2.12 -7.84
N ALA A 29 -10.16 1.31 -7.88
CA ALA A 29 -11.26 1.46 -6.95
C ALA A 29 -10.79 1.08 -5.53
N LEU A 30 -11.46 1.61 -4.51
CA LEU A 30 -11.26 1.15 -3.14
C LEU A 30 -11.62 -0.33 -3.03
N HIS A 31 -10.86 -1.04 -2.20
CA HIS A 31 -10.90 -2.48 -1.98
C HIS A 31 -10.48 -3.35 -3.17
N THR A 32 -10.00 -2.76 -4.27
CA THR A 32 -9.39 -3.52 -5.38
C THR A 32 -8.23 -4.35 -4.86
N LYS A 33 -8.22 -5.64 -5.19
CA LYS A 33 -7.16 -6.58 -4.85
C LYS A 33 -6.04 -6.51 -5.89
N LEU A 34 -4.81 -6.35 -5.43
CA LEU A 34 -3.59 -6.29 -6.23
C LEU A 34 -2.62 -7.38 -5.79
N LEU A 35 -1.93 -8.00 -6.75
CA LEU A 35 -0.76 -8.81 -6.44
C LEU A 35 0.45 -7.89 -6.51
N VAL A 36 1.06 -7.65 -5.35
CA VAL A 36 2.15 -6.68 -5.22
C VAL A 36 3.47 -7.38 -4.98
N THR A 37 4.52 -6.85 -5.59
CA THR A 37 5.91 -7.22 -5.33
C THR A 37 6.55 -6.15 -4.47
N LEU A 38 7.03 -6.55 -3.29
CA LEU A 38 7.81 -5.74 -2.39
C LEU A 38 9.29 -5.94 -2.70
N THR A 39 10.04 -4.86 -2.81
CA THR A 39 11.50 -4.86 -2.86
C THR A 39 11.99 -4.07 -1.65
N PHE A 40 12.48 -4.80 -0.65
CA PHE A 40 12.98 -4.26 0.60
C PHE A 40 14.33 -3.55 0.40
N PRO A 41 14.74 -2.64 1.32
CA PRO A 41 16.02 -1.93 1.21
C PRO A 41 17.26 -2.83 1.16
N ASP A 42 17.18 -4.02 1.77
CA ASP A 42 18.23 -5.06 1.73
C ASP A 42 18.22 -5.89 0.43
N ARG A 43 17.32 -5.55 -0.51
CA ARG A 43 17.07 -6.23 -1.79
C ARG A 43 16.36 -7.58 -1.66
N GLN A 44 15.86 -7.95 -0.49
CA GLN A 44 14.90 -9.04 -0.39
C GLN A 44 13.66 -8.69 -1.21
N ILE A 45 13.07 -9.69 -1.86
CA ILE A 45 11.87 -9.54 -2.68
C ILE A 45 10.81 -10.49 -2.15
N GLU A 46 9.60 -9.97 -1.95
CA GLU A 46 8.42 -10.76 -1.60
C GLU A 46 7.27 -10.40 -2.51
N THR A 47 6.33 -11.34 -2.69
CA THR A 47 5.11 -11.10 -3.46
C THR A 47 3.93 -11.57 -2.64
N MET A 48 2.90 -10.72 -2.53
CA MET A 48 1.75 -10.98 -1.68
C MET A 48 0.50 -10.25 -2.18
N PRO A 49 -0.69 -10.72 -1.81
CA PRO A 49 -1.91 -9.97 -2.05
C PRO A 49 -1.94 -8.68 -1.21
N ALA A 50 -2.55 -7.65 -1.78
CA ALA A 50 -2.85 -6.41 -1.10
C ALA A 50 -4.20 -5.86 -1.56
N SER A 51 -4.79 -4.99 -0.75
CA SER A 51 -5.98 -4.22 -1.12
C SER A 51 -5.67 -2.73 -1.14
N VAL A 52 -6.30 -2.01 -2.08
CA VAL A 52 -6.28 -0.54 -2.11
C VAL A 52 -7.28 -0.03 -1.08
N GLU A 53 -6.79 0.72 -0.10
CA GLU A 53 -7.61 1.21 1.02
C GLU A 53 -7.49 2.73 1.14
N GLU A 54 -8.37 3.32 1.97
CA GLU A 54 -8.34 4.75 2.29
C GLU A 54 -7.98 4.96 3.77
N MET A 55 -7.14 5.96 4.01
CA MET A 55 -6.77 6.40 5.35
C MET A 55 -6.88 7.92 5.43
N SER A 56 -7.64 8.42 6.39
CA SER A 56 -7.68 9.84 6.71
C SER A 56 -6.53 10.19 7.65
N ARG A 57 -5.68 11.16 7.25
CA ARG A 57 -4.58 11.68 8.07
C ARG A 57 -4.87 13.11 8.49
N GLN A 58 -4.65 13.42 9.76
CA GLN A 58 -4.65 14.80 10.22
C GLN A 58 -3.41 15.51 9.68
N VAL A 59 -3.62 16.65 9.03
CA VAL A 59 -2.59 17.55 8.53
C VAL A 59 -2.65 18.85 9.34
N GLU A 60 -1.50 19.39 9.73
CA GLU A 60 -1.46 20.70 10.37
C GLU A 60 -1.91 21.77 9.39
N ALA A 61 -2.93 22.55 9.78
CA ALA A 61 -3.38 23.73 9.06
C ALA A 61 -3.49 24.91 10.04
N GLU A 62 -3.19 26.11 9.55
CA GLU A 62 -3.15 27.34 10.35
C GLU A 62 -4.51 27.71 10.98
N THR A 63 -5.61 27.10 10.51
CA THR A 63 -6.99 27.43 10.89
C THR A 63 -7.71 26.32 11.67
N GLY A 64 -7.02 25.25 12.06
CA GLY A 64 -7.59 24.12 12.81
C GLY A 64 -7.22 22.75 12.22
N PRO A 65 -7.68 21.64 12.81
CA PRO A 65 -7.38 20.31 12.29
C PRO A 65 -8.03 20.12 10.92
N THR A 66 -7.21 19.94 9.89
CA THR A 66 -7.67 19.52 8.56
C THR A 66 -7.36 18.04 8.38
N TYR A 67 -8.31 17.28 7.87
CA TYR A 67 -8.11 15.88 7.52
C TYR A 67 -8.00 15.76 6.01
N ARG A 68 -7.07 14.91 5.55
CA ARG A 68 -6.91 14.59 4.14
C ARG A 68 -6.96 13.08 3.96
N ASP A 69 -7.76 12.66 2.99
CA ASP A 69 -7.86 11.25 2.62
C ASP A 69 -6.74 10.86 1.67
N MET A 70 -6.10 9.75 2.00
CA MET A 70 -4.95 9.18 1.30
C MET A 70 -5.24 7.73 0.94
N TYR A 71 -4.89 7.36 -0.29
CA TYR A 71 -4.96 5.97 -0.74
C TYR A 71 -3.70 5.25 -0.27
N VAL A 72 -3.89 4.07 0.33
CA VAL A 72 -2.85 3.24 0.93
C VAL A 72 -3.01 1.80 0.45
N LEU A 73 -2.02 0.95 0.74
CA LEU A 73 -2.14 -0.49 0.52
C LEU A 73 -2.24 -1.21 1.85
N LEU A 74 -3.23 -2.09 1.99
CA LEU A 74 -3.25 -3.10 3.05
C LEU A 74 -2.61 -4.38 2.51
N LEU A 75 -1.43 -4.71 2.99
CA LEU A 75 -0.72 -5.94 2.67
C LEU A 75 -1.30 -7.08 3.50
N GLU A 76 -1.86 -8.08 2.82
CA GLU A 76 -2.59 -9.18 3.43
C GLU A 76 -1.64 -10.33 3.76
N SER A 77 -0.88 -10.17 4.85
CA SER A 77 0.02 -11.20 5.37
C SER A 77 0.05 -11.17 6.90
N GLU A 78 -0.20 -12.32 7.52
CA GLU A 78 -0.07 -12.48 8.97
C GLU A 78 1.39 -12.60 9.43
N LEU A 79 2.28 -12.96 8.51
CA LEU A 79 3.71 -13.18 8.78
C LEU A 79 4.54 -11.91 8.58
N LEU A 80 4.00 -10.92 7.87
CA LEU A 80 4.68 -9.65 7.66
C LEU A 80 4.52 -8.78 8.91
N GLU A 81 5.59 -8.64 9.68
CA GLU A 81 5.57 -7.85 10.92
C GLU A 81 5.73 -6.36 10.65
N GLU A 82 6.58 -6.00 9.68
CA GLU A 82 6.91 -4.62 9.36
C GLU A 82 7.23 -4.46 7.87
N VAL A 83 6.92 -3.29 7.32
CA VAL A 83 7.47 -2.86 6.03
C VAL A 83 8.37 -1.64 6.25
N PRO A 84 9.69 -1.81 6.12
CA PRO A 84 10.64 -0.74 6.29
C PRO A 84 10.40 0.43 5.33
N VAL A 85 10.72 1.64 5.80
CA VAL A 85 10.77 2.85 4.98
C VAL A 85 11.74 2.65 3.82
N GLY A 86 11.36 3.10 2.63
CA GLY A 86 12.15 2.93 1.41
C GLY A 86 11.89 1.61 0.66
N THR A 87 11.06 0.72 1.22
CA THR A 87 10.55 -0.44 0.47
C THR A 87 9.83 0.05 -0.78
N THR A 88 10.15 -0.53 -1.93
CA THR A 88 9.47 -0.25 -3.19
C THR A 88 8.40 -1.30 -3.43
N ILE A 89 7.20 -0.87 -3.78
CA ILE A 89 6.07 -1.74 -4.09
C ILE A 89 5.68 -1.54 -5.55
N SER A 90 5.72 -2.61 -6.34
CA SER A 90 5.19 -2.67 -7.70
C SER A 90 4.04 -3.68 -7.78
N TRP A 91 3.25 -3.62 -8.84
CA TRP A 91 2.17 -4.56 -9.11
C TRP A 91 2.15 -4.89 -10.60
N ALA A 92 1.82 -6.13 -10.93
CA ALA A 92 1.74 -6.60 -12.32
C ALA A 92 0.35 -6.34 -12.95
N GLY A 93 -0.69 -6.18 -12.14
CA GLY A 93 -2.09 -6.02 -12.57
C GLY A 93 -3.07 -6.24 -11.40
N GLU A 94 -4.37 -6.06 -11.64
CA GLU A 94 -5.43 -6.40 -10.68
C GLU A 94 -5.55 -7.94 -10.54
N VAL A 95 -5.80 -8.44 -9.33
CA VAL A 95 -5.92 -9.89 -9.07
C VAL A 95 -7.21 -10.47 -9.70
N ASP A 96 -8.21 -9.62 -9.95
CA ASP A 96 -9.45 -10.00 -10.62
C ASP A 96 -9.34 -10.01 -12.16
N ASP A 97 -8.15 -9.78 -12.73
CA ASP A 97 -7.93 -10.00 -14.16
C ASP A 97 -7.51 -11.45 -14.41
N PRO A 98 -8.40 -12.31 -14.95
CA PRO A 98 -8.08 -13.71 -15.26
C PRO A 98 -6.98 -13.86 -16.33
N PHE A 99 -6.53 -12.76 -16.95
CA PHE A 99 -5.48 -12.75 -17.97
C PHE A 99 -4.13 -12.20 -17.47
N ALA A 100 -4.03 -11.74 -16.21
CA ALA A 100 -2.80 -11.15 -15.67
C ALA A 100 -1.61 -12.12 -15.52
N LEU A 101 -1.81 -13.43 -15.72
CA LEU A 101 -0.77 -14.48 -15.61
C LEU A 101 -0.24 -14.99 -16.97
N LEU A 102 -0.60 -14.37 -18.09
CA LEU A 102 -0.27 -14.86 -19.44
C LEU A 102 0.85 -14.11 -20.19
N TYR A 103 1.63 -13.26 -19.51
CA TYR A 103 2.77 -12.55 -20.13
C TYR A 103 4.06 -12.70 -19.34
#